data_AF-A0A5E7ASK8-F1
#
_entry.id   AF-A0A5E7ASK8-F1
#
_cell.length_a   1.000
_cell.length_b   1.000
_cell.length_c   1.000
_cell.angle_alpha   90.00
_cell.angle_beta   90.00
_cell.angle_gamma   90.00
#
_symmetry.space_group_name_H-M   'P 1'
#
loop_
_entity.id
_entity.type
_entity.pdbx_description
1 polymer ?
#
loop_
_entity_poly.entity_id
_entity_poly.type
_entity_poly.pdbx_seq_one_letter_code
_entity_poly.pdbx_strand_id
1 'polypeptide(L)'
;MEREAQRNVELMWLTGRLMPDFKTIANFRKDNSKAIRGVCRQFVVLCLQLGLFGEHLVAIYGSKFKAVNNSDRNFTSAKLKQRMEEIESSIKRYLTALDAADRQEPTASEPDVVRLEEKIAKLKTQMKELQAIEIQLNKSPDKQASLTDPDSRSMMTRGTGIVGYNVQTAADTQQPFDRCA
;
A
#
# COMPACT_ATOMS: atom_id res chain seq x y z
N MET A 1 11.77 -15.21 20.88
CA MET A 1 11.19 -16.41 21.53
C MET A 1 11.95 -17.67 21.13
N GLU A 2 12.06 -18.04 19.85
CA GLU A 2 12.82 -19.24 19.44
C GLU A 2 14.26 -19.25 19.99
N ARG A 3 15.02 -18.17 19.76
CA ARG A 3 16.37 -18.03 20.35
C ARG A 3 16.38 -18.06 21.88
N GLU A 4 15.34 -17.53 22.51
CA GLU A 4 15.25 -17.47 23.97
C GLU A 4 14.99 -18.85 24.57
N ALA A 5 14.24 -19.73 23.89
CA ALA A 5 13.99 -21.10 24.36
C ALA A 5 15.27 -21.94 24.44
N GLN A 6 16.37 -21.47 23.85
CA GLN A 6 17.68 -22.10 23.86
C GLN A 6 18.71 -21.41 24.76
N ARG A 7 18.39 -20.23 25.32
CA ARG A 7 19.33 -19.42 26.10
C ARG A 7 18.83 -19.06 27.49
N ASN A 8 17.54 -18.80 27.63
CA ASN A 8 16.94 -18.33 28.87
C ASN A 8 16.54 -19.53 29.72
N VAL A 9 17.18 -19.69 30.88
CA VAL A 9 17.02 -20.87 31.75
C VAL A 9 15.59 -20.95 32.30
N GLU A 10 14.97 -19.81 32.57
CA GLU A 10 13.59 -19.72 33.04
C GLU A 10 12.61 -20.21 31.96
N LEU A 11 12.84 -19.82 30.70
CA LEU A 11 12.05 -20.26 29.57
C LEU A 11 12.25 -21.74 29.29
N MET A 12 13.50 -22.25 29.37
CA MET A 12 13.77 -23.68 29.30
C MET A 12 13.04 -24.46 30.40
N TRP A 13 12.97 -23.92 31.62
CA TRP A 13 12.24 -24.56 32.70
C TRP A 13 10.73 -24.58 32.43
N LEU A 14 10.16 -23.44 32.00
CA LEU A 14 8.73 -23.31 31.66
C LEU A 14 8.31 -24.20 30.50
N THR A 15 9.18 -24.39 29.50
CA THR A 15 8.90 -25.26 28.35
C THR A 15 9.31 -26.71 28.57
N GLY A 16 9.84 -27.09 29.74
CA GLY A 16 10.35 -28.43 29.98
C GLY A 16 11.53 -28.82 29.05
N ARG A 17 12.36 -27.83 28.71
CA ARG A 17 13.47 -27.89 27.73
C ARG A 17 13.04 -28.17 26.30
N LEU A 18 11.75 -28.02 25.98
CA LEU A 18 11.32 -27.98 24.59
C LEU A 18 11.90 -26.74 23.91
N MET A 19 12.46 -26.95 22.72
CA MET A 19 13.03 -25.92 21.84
C MET A 19 12.13 -25.75 20.62
N PRO A 20 10.93 -25.13 20.76
CA PRO A 20 10.00 -24.97 19.66
C PRO A 20 10.58 -24.03 18.61
N ASP A 21 10.41 -24.41 17.34
CA ASP A 21 10.80 -23.59 16.20
C ASP A 21 9.85 -22.38 16.02
N PHE A 22 10.24 -21.46 15.15
CA PHE A 22 9.43 -20.26 14.88
C PHE A 22 7.99 -20.60 14.46
N LYS A 23 7.77 -21.70 13.73
CA LYS A 23 6.47 -22.12 13.20
C LYS A 23 5.55 -22.62 14.32
N THR A 24 6.09 -23.41 15.24
CA THR A 24 5.38 -23.90 16.43
C THR A 24 4.96 -22.74 17.32
N ILE A 25 5.85 -21.79 17.56
CA ILE A 25 5.54 -20.58 18.34
C ILE A 25 4.47 -19.73 17.62
N ALA A 26 4.56 -19.58 16.30
CA ALA A 26 3.58 -18.82 15.53
C ALA A 26 2.18 -19.46 15.58
N ASN A 27 2.09 -20.78 15.42
CA ASN A 27 0.83 -21.53 15.55
C ASN A 27 0.24 -21.39 16.95
N PHE A 28 1.06 -21.59 18.00
CA PHE A 28 0.62 -21.41 19.38
C PHE A 28 0.03 -20.00 19.62
N ARG A 29 0.67 -18.95 19.10
CA ARG A 29 0.18 -17.56 19.22
C ARG A 29 -1.12 -17.34 18.47
N LYS A 30 -1.27 -17.93 17.29
CA LYS A 30 -2.49 -17.87 16.48
C LYS A 30 -3.66 -18.50 17.22
N ASP A 31 -3.47 -19.72 17.72
CA ASP A 31 -4.53 -20.53 18.32
C ASP A 31 -4.92 -20.02 19.72
N ASN A 32 -3.98 -19.40 20.46
CA ASN A 32 -4.20 -18.92 21.83
C ASN A 32 -4.29 -17.39 21.95
N SER A 33 -4.57 -16.68 20.85
CA SER A 33 -4.52 -15.21 20.78
C SER A 33 -5.39 -14.48 21.81
N LYS A 34 -6.52 -15.07 22.25
CA LYS A 34 -7.38 -14.50 23.30
C LYS A 34 -6.72 -14.59 24.69
N ALA A 35 -6.19 -15.75 25.05
CA ALA A 35 -5.52 -15.97 26.34
C ALA A 35 -4.26 -15.12 26.46
N ILE A 36 -3.44 -15.05 25.41
CA ILE A 36 -2.23 -14.23 25.38
C ILE A 36 -2.58 -12.75 25.61
N ARG A 37 -3.61 -12.22 24.94
CA ARG A 37 -4.09 -10.85 25.18
C ARG A 37 -4.53 -10.64 26.64
N GLY A 38 -5.19 -11.62 27.24
CA GLY A 38 -5.59 -11.58 28.65
C GLY A 38 -4.40 -11.50 29.60
N VAL A 39 -3.40 -12.37 29.41
CA VAL A 39 -2.16 -12.37 30.22
C VAL A 39 -1.38 -11.07 30.02
N CYS A 40 -1.20 -10.61 28.78
CA CYS A 40 -0.52 -9.33 28.51
C CYS A 40 -1.24 -8.15 29.17
N ARG A 41 -2.58 -8.14 29.19
CA ARG A 41 -3.34 -7.11 29.91
C ARG A 41 -3.05 -7.14 31.42
N GLN A 42 -3.08 -8.33 32.04
CA GLN A 42 -2.77 -8.46 33.47
C GLN A 42 -1.32 -8.08 33.77
N PHE A 43 -0.39 -8.46 32.91
CA PHE A 43 1.01 -8.09 33.01
C PHE A 43 1.20 -6.57 32.96
N VAL A 44 0.54 -5.88 32.03
CA VAL A 44 0.58 -4.40 31.97
C VAL A 44 -0.01 -3.79 33.24
N VAL A 45 -1.13 -4.31 33.76
CA VAL A 45 -1.70 -3.84 35.03
C VAL A 45 -0.73 -4.04 36.19
N LEU A 46 -0.06 -5.20 36.25
CA LEU A 46 0.95 -5.50 37.27
C LEU A 46 2.13 -4.53 37.19
N CYS A 47 2.65 -4.28 35.98
CA CYS A 47 3.73 -3.32 35.78
C CYS A 47 3.32 -1.88 36.16
N LEU A 48 2.06 -1.49 35.93
CA LEU A 48 1.51 -0.21 36.42
C LEU A 48 1.47 -0.16 37.95
N GLN A 49 1.01 -1.23 38.61
CA GLN A 49 0.95 -1.32 40.07
C GLN A 49 2.33 -1.28 40.72
N LEU A 50 3.34 -1.87 40.08
CA LEU A 50 4.72 -1.88 40.54
C LEU A 50 5.49 -0.60 40.18
N GLY A 51 4.87 0.37 39.51
CA GLY A 51 5.53 1.61 39.07
C GLY A 51 6.67 1.37 38.07
N LEU A 52 6.63 0.25 37.33
CA LEU A 52 7.67 -0.10 36.35
C LEU A 52 7.54 0.65 35.04
N PHE A 53 6.37 1.23 34.77
CA PHE A 53 6.21 2.23 33.71
C PHE A 53 6.43 3.62 34.32
N GLY A 54 7.41 4.35 33.80
CA GLY A 54 7.64 5.74 34.21
C GLY A 54 6.47 6.65 33.82
N GLU A 55 6.39 7.83 34.43
CA GLU A 55 5.36 8.87 34.17
C GLU A 55 5.40 9.45 32.74
N HIS A 56 6.26 8.92 31.87
CA HIS A 56 6.44 9.37 30.50
C HIS A 56 5.38 8.74 29.60
N LEU A 57 4.18 9.33 29.57
CA LEU A 57 3.17 8.99 28.58
C LEU A 57 3.58 9.60 27.23
N VAL A 58 4.06 8.76 26.32
CA VAL A 58 4.34 9.16 24.95
C VAL A 58 3.10 8.98 24.08
N ALA A 59 2.51 10.08 23.64
CA ALA A 59 1.43 10.11 22.67
C ALA A 59 1.99 10.12 21.24
N ILE A 60 1.61 9.13 20.44
CA ILE A 60 1.98 9.07 19.01
C ILE A 60 0.79 9.56 18.18
N TYR A 61 0.98 10.68 17.48
CA TYR A 61 -0.01 11.23 16.57
C TYR A 61 0.42 11.03 15.12
N GLY A 62 -0.44 10.40 14.33
CA GLY A 62 -0.30 10.30 12.89
C GLY A 62 -1.16 11.34 12.18
N SER A 63 -0.56 12.14 11.31
CA SER A 63 -1.26 13.09 10.43
C SER A 63 -0.92 12.81 8.98
N LYS A 64 -1.95 12.80 8.12
CA LYS A 64 -1.77 12.56 6.69
C LYS A 64 -1.78 13.88 5.94
N PHE A 65 -0.71 14.16 5.21
CA PHE A 65 -0.56 15.36 4.41
C PHE A 65 -0.61 15.01 2.93
N LYS A 66 -1.36 15.80 2.15
CA LYS A 66 -1.45 15.61 0.70
C LYS A 66 -0.10 15.93 0.07
N ALA A 67 0.37 15.03 -0.79
CA ALA A 67 1.59 15.24 -1.57
C ALA A 67 1.32 16.11 -2.80
N VAL A 68 2.39 16.58 -3.44
CA VAL A 68 2.31 17.22 -4.77
C VAL A 68 2.27 16.13 -5.85
N ASN A 69 1.26 15.26 -5.75
CA ASN A 69 1.03 14.19 -6.70
C ASN A 69 -0.46 13.95 -6.89
N ASN A 70 -0.90 13.99 -8.14
CA ASN A 70 -2.28 13.66 -8.48
C ASN A 70 -2.47 12.14 -8.32
N SER A 71 -3.65 11.71 -7.86
CA SER A 71 -4.02 10.29 -7.79
C SER A 71 -3.89 9.56 -9.13
N ASP A 72 -4.03 10.27 -10.26
CA ASP A 72 -3.81 9.74 -11.61
C ASP A 72 -2.35 9.54 -12.00
N ARG A 73 -1.43 10.18 -11.27
CA ARG A 73 0.01 10.00 -11.41
C ARG A 73 0.60 9.06 -10.37
N ASN A 74 -0.27 8.38 -9.61
CA ASN A 74 0.07 7.27 -8.71
C ASN A 74 -0.49 5.96 -9.28
N PHE A 75 0.40 5.02 -9.56
CA PHE A 75 0.07 3.73 -10.17
C PHE A 75 0.17 2.60 -9.15
N THR A 76 -0.85 1.75 -9.18
CA THR A 76 -0.87 0.41 -8.54
C THR A 76 -0.99 -0.62 -9.66
N SER A 77 -0.61 -1.88 -9.41
CA SER A 77 -0.73 -2.95 -10.42
C SER A 77 -2.16 -3.04 -11.00
N ALA A 78 -3.18 -2.92 -10.15
CA ALA A 78 -4.58 -2.95 -10.59
C ALA A 78 -4.94 -1.75 -11.48
N LYS A 79 -4.56 -0.52 -11.08
CA LYS A 79 -4.86 0.70 -11.85
C LYS A 79 -4.13 0.69 -13.20
N LEU A 80 -2.90 0.17 -13.23
CA LEU A 80 -2.10 0.08 -14.44
C LEU A 80 -2.69 -0.94 -15.41
N LYS A 81 -3.04 -2.13 -14.94
CA LYS A 81 -3.71 -3.17 -15.74
C LYS A 81 -5.02 -2.67 -16.36
N GLN A 82 -5.87 -2.04 -15.55
CA GLN A 82 -7.13 -1.48 -16.05
C GLN A 82 -6.90 -0.42 -17.15
N ARG A 83 -5.94 0.50 -16.95
CA ARG A 83 -5.59 1.52 -17.95
C ARG A 83 -5.08 0.90 -19.25
N MET A 84 -4.29 -0.17 -19.18
CA MET A 84 -3.81 -0.89 -20.36
C MET A 84 -4.97 -1.54 -21.13
N GLU A 85 -5.89 -2.21 -20.42
CA GLU A 85 -7.08 -2.83 -21.02
C GLU A 85 -8.00 -1.79 -21.70
N GLU A 86 -8.19 -0.62 -21.09
CA GLU A 86 -8.96 0.49 -21.68
C GLU A 86 -8.32 1.02 -22.98
N ILE A 87 -6.98 1.13 -23.02
CA ILE A 87 -6.24 1.53 -24.22
C ILE A 87 -6.36 0.46 -25.30
N GLU A 88 -6.17 -0.81 -24.98
CA GLU A 88 -6.29 -1.92 -25.93
C GLU A 88 -7.70 -1.99 -26.54
N SER A 89 -8.74 -1.84 -25.71
CA SER A 89 -10.13 -1.77 -26.15
C SER A 89 -10.36 -0.59 -27.10
N SER A 90 -9.78 0.57 -26.79
CA SER A 90 -9.87 1.77 -27.63
C SER A 90 -9.18 1.58 -28.98
N ILE A 91 -7.98 0.98 -29.01
CA ILE A 91 -7.25 0.65 -30.24
C ILE A 91 -8.07 -0.33 -31.08
N LYS A 92 -8.57 -1.41 -30.46
CA LYS A 92 -9.38 -2.42 -31.14
C LYS A 92 -10.60 -1.79 -31.82
N ARG A 93 -11.31 -0.90 -31.11
CA ARG A 93 -12.45 -0.17 -31.67
C ARG A 93 -12.07 0.66 -32.89
N TYR A 94 -10.94 1.36 -32.86
CA TYR A 94 -10.49 2.17 -34.00
C TYR A 94 -10.03 1.32 -35.18
N LEU A 95 -9.35 0.19 -34.94
CA LEU A 95 -8.98 -0.75 -36.00
C LEU A 95 -10.23 -1.34 -36.68
N THR A 96 -11.26 -1.73 -35.92
CA THR A 96 -12.52 -2.19 -36.50
C THR A 96 -13.21 -1.12 -37.34
N ALA A 97 -13.11 0.15 -36.96
CA ALA A 97 -13.66 1.25 -37.74
C ALA A 97 -12.89 1.46 -39.07
N LEU A 98 -11.56 1.29 -39.06
CA LEU A 98 -10.74 1.31 -40.27
C LEU A 98 -11.08 0.12 -41.19
N ASP A 99 -11.13 -1.11 -40.65
CA ASP A 99 -11.50 -2.30 -41.42
C ASP A 99 -12.89 -2.18 -42.07
N ALA A 100 -13.83 -1.49 -41.40
CA ALA A 100 -15.16 -1.24 -41.94
C ALA A 100 -15.15 -0.20 -43.06
N ALA A 101 -14.33 0.85 -42.92
CA ALA A 101 -14.16 1.88 -43.94
C ALA A 101 -13.52 1.31 -45.22
N ASP A 102 -12.52 0.43 -45.08
CA ASP A 102 -11.84 -0.23 -46.21
C ASP A 102 -12.77 -1.15 -47.01
N ARG A 103 -13.81 -1.70 -46.36
CA ARG A 103 -14.81 -2.58 -47.01
C ARG A 103 -15.93 -1.82 -47.72
N GLN A 104 -16.08 -0.52 -47.48
CA GLN A 104 -17.10 0.31 -48.13
C GLN A 104 -16.47 1.03 -49.33
N GLU A 105 -17.15 1.07 -50.47
CA GLU A 105 -16.76 1.93 -51.61
C GLU A 105 -16.59 3.39 -51.15
N PRO A 106 -15.67 4.18 -51.77
CA PRO A 106 -15.05 5.36 -51.18
C PRO A 106 -16.06 6.46 -50.88
N THR A 107 -16.66 6.37 -49.70
CA THR A 107 -17.65 7.31 -49.16
C THR A 107 -17.15 7.91 -47.84
N ALA A 108 -16.18 7.27 -47.19
CA ALA A 108 -15.41 7.88 -46.11
C ALA A 108 -14.43 8.91 -46.69
N SER A 109 -14.48 10.15 -46.22
CA SER A 109 -13.49 11.16 -46.60
C SER A 109 -12.12 10.78 -46.02
N GLU A 110 -11.08 10.70 -46.87
CA GLU A 110 -9.66 10.51 -46.48
C GLU A 110 -9.22 11.18 -45.16
N PRO A 111 -9.64 12.42 -44.80
CA PRO A 111 -9.32 13.03 -43.51
C PRO A 111 -9.75 12.25 -42.26
N ASP A 112 -10.82 11.43 -42.31
CA ASP A 112 -11.28 10.66 -41.15
C ASP A 112 -10.39 9.43 -40.87
N VAL A 113 -9.86 8.80 -41.92
CA VAL A 113 -8.93 7.67 -41.83
C VAL A 113 -7.60 8.12 -41.22
N VAL A 114 -7.02 9.20 -41.75
CA VAL A 114 -5.77 9.79 -41.24
C VAL A 114 -5.89 10.14 -39.75
N ARG A 115 -7.01 10.75 -39.35
CA ARG A 115 -7.27 11.11 -37.95
C ARG A 115 -7.40 9.89 -37.03
N LEU A 116 -7.93 8.77 -37.51
CA LEU A 116 -8.01 7.52 -36.74
C LEU A 116 -6.62 6.89 -36.56
N GLU A 117 -5.80 6.88 -37.60
CA GLU A 117 -4.42 6.39 -37.53
C GLU A 117 -3.57 7.20 -36.54
N GLU A 118 -3.68 8.53 -36.54
CA GLU A 118 -3.03 9.41 -35.57
C GLU A 118 -3.44 9.08 -34.12
N LYS A 119 -4.74 8.83 -33.88
CA LYS A 119 -5.24 8.43 -32.55
C LYS A 119 -4.67 7.08 -32.13
N ILE A 120 -4.63 6.10 -33.03
CA ILE A 120 -4.04 4.79 -32.76
C ILE A 120 -2.55 4.92 -32.43
N ALA A 121 -1.80 5.73 -33.20
CA ALA A 121 -0.39 5.98 -32.94
C ALA A 121 -0.17 6.59 -31.55
N LYS A 122 -0.98 7.60 -31.18
CA LYS A 122 -0.93 8.21 -29.83
C LYS A 122 -1.21 7.21 -28.71
N LEU A 123 -2.24 6.37 -28.87
CA LEU A 123 -2.57 5.33 -27.89
C LEU A 123 -1.47 4.27 -27.76
N LYS A 124 -0.84 3.87 -28.87
CA LYS A 124 0.32 2.96 -28.85
C LYS A 124 1.51 3.57 -28.11
N THR A 125 1.75 4.87 -28.26
CA THR A 125 2.80 5.58 -27.50
C THR A 125 2.49 5.57 -26.00
N GLN A 126 1.25 5.88 -25.62
CA GLN A 126 0.80 5.83 -24.22
C GLN A 126 0.93 4.42 -23.62
N MET A 127 0.64 3.37 -24.39
CA MET A 127 0.82 1.99 -23.96
C MET A 127 2.29 1.68 -23.61
N LYS A 128 3.23 2.14 -24.44
CA LYS A 128 4.67 1.98 -24.17
C LYS A 128 5.11 2.71 -22.90
N GLU A 129 4.58 3.92 -22.66
CA GLU A 129 4.85 4.67 -21.42
C GLU A 129 4.34 3.91 -20.19
N LEU A 130 3.13 3.34 -20.24
CA LEU A 130 2.59 2.54 -19.14
C LEU A 130 3.40 1.27 -18.88
N GLN A 131 3.87 0.59 -19.92
CA GLN A 131 4.76 -0.57 -19.78
C GLN A 131 6.08 -0.21 -19.10
N ALA A 132 6.65 0.96 -19.40
CA ALA A 132 7.85 1.45 -18.71
C ALA A 132 7.58 1.70 -17.21
N ILE A 133 6.41 2.25 -16.88
CA ILE A 133 5.98 2.46 -15.49
C ILE A 133 5.76 1.12 -14.78
N GLU A 134 5.23 0.11 -15.46
CA GLU A 134 5.04 -1.24 -14.89
C GLU A 134 6.37 -1.87 -14.43
N ILE A 135 7.44 -1.68 -15.21
CA ILE A 135 8.78 -2.13 -14.84
C ILE A 135 9.24 -1.42 -13.56
N GLN A 136 9.03 -0.11 -13.44
CA GLN A 136 9.37 0.64 -12.22
C GLN A 136 8.53 0.19 -11.02
N LEU A 137 7.23 -0.02 -11.22
CA LEU A 137 6.31 -0.47 -10.19
C LEU A 137 6.70 -1.86 -9.66
N ASN A 138 7.17 -2.74 -10.52
CA ASN A 138 7.59 -4.08 -10.13
C ASN A 138 8.88 -4.11 -9.29
N LYS A 139 9.75 -3.11 -9.47
CA LYS A 139 10.96 -2.89 -8.66
C LYS A 139 10.65 -2.26 -7.30
N SER A 140 9.54 -1.52 -7.18
CA SER A 140 9.13 -0.91 -5.92
C SER A 140 8.69 -1.97 -4.89
N PRO A 141 9.16 -1.92 -3.64
CA PRO A 141 8.78 -2.87 -2.60
C PRO A 141 7.28 -2.82 -2.29
N ASP A 142 6.67 -1.63 -2.42
CA ASP A 142 5.28 -1.37 -2.03
C ASP A 142 4.28 -1.63 -3.19
N LYS A 143 4.77 -2.10 -4.34
CA LYS A 143 4.00 -2.28 -5.60
C LYS A 143 3.21 -1.04 -6.00
N GLN A 144 3.78 0.13 -5.72
CA GLN A 144 3.26 1.44 -6.09
C GLN A 144 4.36 2.28 -6.73
N ALA A 145 3.97 3.13 -7.69
CA ALA A 145 4.85 4.08 -8.35
C ALA A 145 4.18 5.46 -8.47
N SER A 146 4.86 6.48 -7.96
CA SER A 146 4.42 7.87 -8.01
C SER A 146 5.32 8.66 -8.96
N LEU A 147 4.75 9.32 -9.96
CA LEU A 147 5.55 9.98 -11.02
C LEU A 147 6.04 11.38 -10.66
N THR A 148 5.25 12.16 -9.92
CA THR A 148 5.62 13.56 -9.58
C THR A 148 6.39 13.64 -8.27
N ASP A 149 6.03 12.77 -7.32
CA ASP A 149 6.56 12.75 -5.96
C ASP A 149 6.84 11.30 -5.56
N PRO A 150 8.06 10.79 -5.79
CA PRO A 150 8.39 9.37 -5.65
C PRO A 150 8.14 8.80 -4.25
N ASP A 151 8.17 9.64 -3.22
CA ASP A 151 8.01 9.23 -1.82
C ASP A 151 6.54 9.22 -1.37
N SER A 152 5.66 9.85 -2.15
CA SER A 152 4.22 9.84 -1.88
C SER A 152 3.60 8.45 -2.07
N ARG A 153 2.60 8.12 -1.24
CA ARG A 153 1.87 6.85 -1.29
C ARG A 153 0.37 7.06 -1.28
N SER A 154 -0.36 6.19 -1.99
CA SER A 154 -1.81 6.11 -1.87
C SER A 154 -2.20 5.49 -0.53
N MET A 155 -3.03 6.21 0.24
CA MET A 155 -3.48 5.83 1.58
C MET A 155 -4.98 6.05 1.71
N MET A 156 -5.68 5.14 2.39
CA MET A 156 -7.10 5.28 2.67
C MET A 156 -7.34 6.19 3.88
N THR A 157 -8.21 7.19 3.76
CA THR A 157 -8.53 8.17 4.82
C THR A 157 -10.01 8.54 4.79
N ARG A 158 -10.75 8.30 5.89
CA ARG A 158 -12.17 8.67 6.02
C ARG A 158 -13.03 8.24 4.81
N GLY A 159 -12.79 7.03 4.29
CA GLY A 159 -13.50 6.47 3.13
C GLY A 159 -13.02 6.94 1.76
N THR A 160 -12.05 7.85 1.68
CA THR A 160 -11.47 8.33 0.41
C THR A 160 -9.96 8.08 0.35
N GLY A 161 -9.44 7.80 -0.85
CA GLY A 161 -8.00 7.66 -1.08
C GLY A 161 -7.31 9.02 -1.18
N ILE A 162 -6.23 9.21 -0.45
CA ILE A 162 -5.33 10.37 -0.57
C ILE A 162 -3.94 9.89 -0.98
N VAL A 163 -3.30 10.59 -1.91
CA VAL A 163 -1.87 10.38 -2.21
C VAL A 163 -1.08 11.40 -1.40
N GLY A 164 -0.19 10.92 -0.55
CA GLY A 164 0.42 11.77 0.46
C GLY A 164 1.48 11.11 1.31
N TYR A 165 1.79 11.77 2.42
CA TYR A 165 2.71 11.31 3.45
C TYR A 165 1.97 11.05 4.75
N ASN A 166 2.42 10.06 5.51
CA ASN A 166 1.98 9.83 6.88
C ASN A 166 3.07 10.33 7.83
N VAL A 167 2.87 11.51 8.41
CA VAL A 167 3.79 12.10 9.37
C VAL A 167 3.40 11.60 10.75
N GLN A 168 4.36 10.98 11.44
CA GLN A 168 4.19 10.53 12.82
C GLN A 168 5.00 11.42 13.74
N THR A 169 4.37 11.89 14.80
CA THR A 169 4.99 12.69 15.86
C THR A 169 4.77 12.01 17.18
N ALA A 170 5.78 12.04 18.05
CA ALA A 170 5.72 11.52 19.40
C ALA A 170 5.89 12.69 20.38
N ALA A 171 4.97 12.84 21.32
CA ALA A 171 5.01 13.87 22.35
C ALA A 171 4.92 13.24 23.73
N ASP A 172 5.72 13.69 24.69
CA ASP A 172 5.62 13.29 26.10
C ASP A 172 4.75 14.29 26.88
N THR A 173 4.11 13.83 27.94
CA THR A 173 3.17 14.58 28.80
C THR A 173 3.77 15.67 29.68
N GLN A 174 5.06 15.99 29.57
CA GLN A 174 5.65 17.12 30.31
C GLN A 174 5.14 18.49 29.83
N GLN A 175 4.28 18.54 28.81
CA GLN A 175 3.50 19.74 28.45
C GLN A 175 2.00 19.45 28.62
N PRO A 176 1.24 20.33 29.31
CA PRO A 176 -0.17 20.11 29.55
C PRO A 176 -0.93 20.13 28.21
N PHE A 177 -1.72 19.08 27.98
CA PHE A 177 -2.73 19.04 26.94
C PHE A 177 -3.81 20.08 27.26
N ASP A 178 -3.66 21.30 26.75
CA ASP A 178 -4.78 22.22 26.66
C ASP A 178 -5.84 21.60 25.74
N ARG A 179 -6.92 21.13 26.37
CA ARG A 179 -8.12 20.66 25.70
C ARG A 179 -8.74 21.85 24.96
N CYS A 180 -8.52 21.96 23.65
CA CYS A 180 -9.41 22.74 22.82
C CYS A 180 -10.75 22.01 22.69
N ALA A 181 -11.82 22.71 23.08
CA ALA A 181 -13.21 22.29 23.06
C ALA A 181 -13.76 22.04 21.65
#